data_AF-A0A451CHR1-F1
#
_entry.id   AF-A0A451CHR1-F1
#
_cell.length_a   1.000
_cell.length_b   1.000
_cell.length_c   1.000
_cell.angle_alpha   90.00
_cell.angle_beta   90.00
_cell.angle_gamma   90.00
#
_symmetry.space_group_name_H-M   'P 1'
#
loop_
_entity.id
_entity.type
_entity.pdbx_description
1 polymer ?
#
loop_
_entity_poly.entity_id
_entity_poly.type
_entity_poly.pdbx_seq_one_letter_code
_entity_poly.pdbx_strand_id
1 'polypeptide(L)'
;MIEPTTSFLSIASLPKLVKGLLPLANRLADSRDKRTEELRAMGDTFGSPFDLARFYVEPSCQDFNPAEHDEDNHPAVAARAPVFATIDSFLREDYPLLADGSRQMFILSDAGMGKTSLLMMIKLNQLMAFWPRGFDCLLLKIGADTLKTVESHPDKANTVLLLDALDEDPLAWGGTKERVLALLAATTHYRRVLISCRTQFFPDTEPDPFGRPTRVRMGNYTCPVKFLSLFDDGQVAGYLAGVTRPPRRLSNQWY
;
A
#
# COMPACT_ATOMS: atom_id res chain seq x y z
N MET A 1 2.15 15.92 -24.13
CA MET A 1 1.38 14.68 -24.38
C MET A 1 2.00 13.59 -23.54
N ILE A 2 1.35 13.21 -22.45
CA ILE A 2 1.75 12.06 -21.62
C ILE A 2 0.94 10.89 -22.16
N GLU A 3 1.59 9.79 -22.56
CA GLU A 3 0.88 8.59 -23.00
C GLU A 3 -0.05 8.09 -21.87
N PRO A 4 -1.37 7.94 -22.10
CA PRO A 4 -2.34 7.70 -21.03
C PRO A 4 -2.44 6.22 -20.60
N THR A 5 -1.37 5.43 -20.69
CA THR A 5 -1.47 3.95 -20.55
C THR A 5 -0.30 3.29 -19.82
N THR A 6 0.33 3.97 -18.87
CA THR A 6 1.34 3.33 -18.00
C THR A 6 0.74 3.02 -16.63
N SER A 7 0.36 1.76 -16.42
CA SER A 7 -0.09 1.25 -15.12
C SER A 7 1.11 1.08 -14.19
N PHE A 8 0.90 1.43 -12.92
CA PHE A 8 1.83 1.25 -11.81
C PHE A 8 1.71 -0.14 -11.18
N LEU A 9 0.49 -0.67 -11.10
CA LEU A 9 0.20 -1.94 -10.44
C LEU A 9 -0.79 -2.77 -11.25
N SER A 10 -0.48 -4.05 -11.42
CA SER A 10 -1.38 -5.01 -12.04
C SER A 10 -1.18 -6.39 -11.44
N ILE A 11 -2.26 -7.05 -11.02
CA ILE A 11 -2.17 -8.43 -10.51
C ILE A 11 -1.64 -9.40 -11.56
N ALA A 12 -1.84 -9.10 -12.85
CA ALA A 12 -1.34 -9.90 -13.96
C ALA A 12 0.20 -9.89 -14.09
N SER A 13 0.89 -8.92 -13.47
CA SER A 13 2.35 -8.88 -13.43
C SER A 13 2.94 -9.84 -12.40
N LEU A 14 2.16 -10.25 -11.38
CA LEU A 14 2.65 -10.98 -10.22
C LEU A 14 3.42 -12.27 -10.57
N PRO A 15 2.94 -13.16 -11.46
CA PRO A 15 3.70 -14.37 -11.82
C PRO A 15 5.06 -14.06 -12.47
N LYS A 16 5.12 -12.99 -13.28
CA LYS A 16 6.37 -12.54 -13.92
C LYS A 16 7.32 -11.93 -12.90
N LEU A 17 6.79 -11.15 -11.96
CA LEU A 17 7.55 -10.58 -10.83
C LEU A 17 8.20 -11.69 -10.01
N VAL A 18 7.43 -12.69 -9.59
CA VAL A 18 7.94 -13.83 -8.81
C VAL A 18 9.05 -14.58 -9.56
N LYS A 19 8.82 -14.86 -10.85
CA LYS A 19 9.82 -15.53 -11.70
C LYS A 19 11.12 -14.71 -11.84
N GLY A 20 11.02 -13.38 -11.91
CA GLY A 20 12.17 -12.48 -11.99
C GLY A 20 12.90 -12.30 -10.66
N LEU A 21 12.20 -12.41 -9.54
CA LEU A 21 12.76 -12.22 -8.19
C LEU A 21 13.57 -13.43 -7.73
N LEU A 22 13.15 -14.65 -8.07
CA LEU A 22 13.80 -15.91 -7.68
C LEU A 22 15.31 -15.97 -7.99
N PRO A 23 15.80 -15.64 -9.21
CA PRO A 23 17.22 -15.62 -9.51
C PRO A 23 18.04 -14.61 -8.69
N LEU A 24 17.38 -13.56 -8.16
CA LEU A 24 18.04 -12.52 -7.38
C LEU A 24 18.31 -12.96 -5.95
N ALA A 25 17.50 -13.85 -5.39
CA ALA A 25 17.74 -14.42 -4.07
C ALA A 25 19.16 -15.02 -3.98
N ASN A 26 19.56 -15.74 -5.03
CA ASN A 26 20.87 -16.37 -5.11
C ASN A 26 22.02 -15.37 -5.30
N ARG A 27 21.75 -14.17 -5.83
CA ARG A 27 22.76 -13.12 -6.05
C ARG A 27 22.80 -12.10 -4.93
N LEU A 28 21.85 -12.15 -3.99
CA LEU A 28 21.69 -11.17 -2.93
C LEU A 28 22.87 -11.18 -1.95
N ALA A 29 23.63 -12.28 -1.83
CA ALA A 29 24.82 -12.31 -0.99
C ALA A 29 26.00 -11.55 -1.63
N ASP A 30 26.13 -11.63 -2.95
CA ASP A 30 27.36 -11.23 -3.65
C ASP A 30 27.25 -9.90 -4.41
N SER A 31 26.03 -9.47 -4.77
CA SER A 31 25.84 -8.25 -5.58
C SER A 31 25.82 -6.98 -4.72
N ARG A 32 26.51 -5.93 -5.14
CA ARG A 32 26.47 -4.60 -4.52
C ARG A 32 25.75 -3.58 -5.40
N ASP A 33 24.85 -4.04 -6.25
CA ASP A 33 24.01 -3.14 -7.04
C ASP A 33 22.91 -2.52 -6.17
N LYS A 34 22.50 -1.29 -6.51
CA LYS A 34 21.49 -0.51 -5.79
C LYS A 34 20.19 -1.29 -5.54
N ARG A 35 19.72 -2.08 -6.52
CA ARG A 35 18.48 -2.85 -6.35
C ARG A 35 18.64 -3.94 -5.29
N THR A 36 19.76 -4.64 -5.32
CA THR A 36 20.06 -5.70 -4.34
C THR A 36 20.20 -5.12 -2.93
N GLU A 37 20.78 -3.92 -2.78
CA GLU A 37 20.83 -3.21 -1.50
C GLU A 37 19.44 -2.82 -1.01
N GLU A 38 18.58 -2.29 -1.88
CA GLU A 38 17.19 -1.95 -1.51
C GLU A 38 16.36 -3.18 -1.12
N LEU A 39 16.56 -4.32 -1.79
CA LEU A 39 15.92 -5.59 -1.41
C LEU A 39 16.37 -6.08 -0.03
N ARG A 40 17.66 -5.92 0.32
CA ARG A 40 18.17 -6.27 1.66
C ARG A 40 17.59 -5.34 2.72
N ALA A 41 17.65 -4.02 2.50
CA ALA A 41 17.13 -3.04 3.45
C ALA A 41 15.63 -3.24 3.72
N MET A 42 14.86 -3.58 2.67
CA MET A 42 13.46 -3.99 2.82
C MET A 42 13.32 -5.27 3.67
N GLY A 43 14.15 -6.28 3.39
CA GLY A 43 14.24 -7.53 4.15
C GLY A 43 14.49 -7.33 5.64
N ASP A 44 15.45 -6.49 5.97
CA ASP A 44 15.88 -6.20 7.34
C ASP A 44 14.81 -5.44 8.14
N THR A 45 13.98 -4.63 7.46
CA THR A 45 12.99 -3.77 8.11
C THR A 45 11.59 -4.41 8.18
N PHE A 46 11.16 -5.07 7.11
CA PHE A 46 9.77 -5.51 6.94
C PHE A 46 9.61 -7.03 6.78
N GLY A 47 10.71 -7.76 6.65
CA GLY A 47 10.72 -9.20 6.40
C GLY A 47 11.00 -9.55 4.93
N SER A 48 11.12 -10.86 4.67
CA SER A 48 11.64 -11.40 3.40
C SER A 48 10.80 -10.99 2.17
N PRO A 49 11.36 -10.22 1.21
CA PRO A 49 10.67 -9.89 -0.04
C PRO A 49 10.41 -11.11 -0.93
N PHE A 50 11.23 -12.16 -0.77
CA PHE A 50 11.11 -13.40 -1.56
C PHE A 50 9.95 -14.26 -1.08
N ASP A 51 9.79 -14.42 0.23
CA ASP A 51 8.67 -15.15 0.81
C ASP A 51 7.37 -14.40 0.57
N LEU A 52 7.39 -13.06 0.71
CA LEU A 52 6.29 -12.21 0.32
C LEU A 52 5.86 -12.49 -1.12
N ALA A 53 6.77 -12.38 -2.10
CA ALA A 53 6.42 -12.60 -3.51
C ALA A 53 5.86 -14.01 -3.77
N ARG A 54 6.36 -15.03 -3.05
CA ARG A 54 5.91 -16.41 -3.22
C ARG A 54 4.49 -16.66 -2.70
N PHE A 55 4.08 -15.99 -1.64
CA PHE A 55 2.79 -16.23 -0.97
C PHE A 55 1.81 -15.06 -1.09
N TYR A 56 2.19 -13.99 -1.78
CA TYR A 56 1.35 -12.81 -1.88
C TYR A 56 0.01 -13.12 -2.54
N VAL A 57 -1.04 -12.71 -1.87
CA VAL A 57 -2.40 -12.65 -2.38
C VAL A 57 -2.85 -11.21 -2.29
N GLU A 58 -3.42 -10.69 -3.37
CA GLU A 58 -3.94 -9.33 -3.40
C GLU A 58 -5.12 -9.20 -2.44
N PRO A 59 -5.06 -8.29 -1.43
CA PRO A 59 -6.21 -7.96 -0.62
C PRO A 59 -7.32 -7.30 -1.44
N SER A 60 -8.55 -7.45 -0.99
CA SER A 60 -9.62 -6.54 -1.40
C SER A 60 -9.64 -5.30 -0.49
N CYS A 61 -10.18 -4.21 -0.99
CA CYS A 61 -10.45 -3.01 -0.22
C CYS A 61 -11.89 -2.51 -0.40
N GLN A 62 -12.33 -1.66 0.51
CA GLN A 62 -13.67 -1.09 0.56
C GLN A 62 -13.63 0.35 1.12
N ASP A 63 -14.76 1.04 1.00
CA ASP A 63 -14.91 2.45 1.40
C ASP A 63 -15.28 2.66 2.87
N PHE A 64 -15.76 1.60 3.54
CA PHE A 64 -16.25 1.65 4.92
C PHE A 64 -15.41 0.78 5.84
N ASN A 65 -15.27 1.19 7.10
CA ASN A 65 -14.63 0.38 8.13
C ASN A 65 -15.40 -0.95 8.30
N PRO A 66 -14.78 -2.12 8.07
CA PRO A 66 -15.44 -3.41 8.24
C PRO A 66 -16.05 -3.62 9.64
N ALA A 67 -15.47 -2.99 10.67
CA ALA A 67 -15.89 -3.17 12.07
C ALA A 67 -17.09 -2.31 12.49
N GLU A 68 -17.48 -1.29 11.70
CA GLU A 68 -18.60 -0.38 12.00
C GLU A 68 -19.89 -0.74 11.26
N HIS A 69 -19.83 -1.74 10.38
CA HIS A 69 -21.02 -2.23 9.70
C HIS A 69 -21.85 -3.12 10.63
N ASP A 70 -22.93 -2.55 11.18
CA ASP A 70 -24.07 -3.33 11.66
C ASP A 70 -24.66 -4.09 10.45
N GLU A 71 -24.46 -5.40 10.40
CA GLU A 71 -25.00 -6.27 9.34
C GLU A 71 -26.54 -6.24 9.28
N ASP A 72 -27.21 -5.78 10.34
CA ASP A 72 -28.66 -5.88 10.51
C ASP A 72 -29.48 -4.75 9.86
N ASN A 73 -28.91 -3.56 9.59
CA ASN A 73 -29.73 -2.41 9.18
C ASN A 73 -29.54 -1.92 7.74
N HIS A 74 -28.43 -2.24 7.07
CA HIS A 74 -28.20 -1.82 5.69
C HIS A 74 -27.43 -2.87 4.88
N PRO A 75 -28.08 -3.61 3.95
CA PRO A 75 -27.44 -4.58 3.06
C PRO A 75 -26.70 -3.88 1.91
N ALA A 76 -26.07 -2.73 2.16
CA ALA A 76 -25.04 -2.23 1.28
C ALA A 76 -23.83 -3.12 1.50
N VAL A 77 -23.81 -4.28 0.82
CA VAL A 77 -22.62 -5.11 0.66
C VAL A 77 -21.49 -4.14 0.30
N ALA A 78 -20.57 -3.88 1.24
CA ALA A 78 -19.49 -2.95 1.02
C ALA A 78 -18.77 -3.42 -0.25
N ALA A 79 -18.85 -2.61 -1.32
CA ALA A 79 -18.38 -3.03 -2.62
C ALA A 79 -16.87 -3.27 -2.54
N ARG A 80 -16.48 -4.55 -2.53
CA ARG A 80 -15.08 -4.94 -2.49
C ARG A 80 -14.47 -4.73 -3.87
N ALA A 81 -13.34 -4.04 -3.90
CA ALA A 81 -12.54 -3.86 -5.10
C ALA A 81 -11.14 -4.46 -4.89
N PRO A 82 -10.48 -4.97 -5.94
CA PRO A 82 -9.06 -5.33 -5.86
C PRO A 82 -8.22 -4.10 -5.48
N VAL A 83 -7.35 -4.23 -4.48
CA VAL A 83 -6.61 -3.09 -3.95
C VAL A 83 -5.60 -2.52 -4.95
N PHE A 84 -5.00 -3.34 -5.81
CA PHE A 84 -4.07 -2.85 -6.84
C PHE A 84 -4.80 -1.99 -7.86
N ALA A 85 -5.99 -2.38 -8.30
CA ALA A 85 -6.75 -1.57 -9.25
C ALA A 85 -7.12 -0.20 -8.65
N THR A 86 -7.47 -0.17 -7.37
CA THR A 86 -7.83 1.06 -6.65
C THR A 86 -6.61 1.97 -6.45
N ILE A 87 -5.48 1.41 -5.99
CA ILE A 87 -4.24 2.17 -5.81
C ILE A 87 -3.69 2.63 -7.17
N ASP A 88 -3.68 1.78 -8.20
CA ASP A 88 -3.23 2.14 -9.54
C ASP A 88 -4.01 3.34 -10.11
N SER A 89 -5.33 3.38 -9.91
CA SER A 89 -6.14 4.55 -10.29
C SER A 89 -5.66 5.82 -9.60
N PHE A 90 -5.45 5.76 -8.27
CA PHE A 90 -4.95 6.88 -7.49
C PHE A 90 -3.54 7.33 -7.91
N LEU A 91 -2.67 6.37 -8.25
CA LEU A 91 -1.30 6.64 -8.69
C LEU A 91 -1.25 7.31 -10.07
N ARG A 92 -2.16 6.94 -10.98
CA ARG A 92 -2.23 7.48 -12.35
C ARG A 92 -2.81 8.88 -12.46
N GLU A 93 -3.72 9.25 -11.55
CA GLU A 93 -4.31 10.59 -11.56
C GLU A 93 -3.22 11.66 -11.57
N ASP A 94 -3.47 12.79 -12.22
CA ASP A 94 -2.59 13.95 -12.18
C ASP A 94 -3.32 15.04 -11.39
N TYR A 95 -2.93 15.20 -10.12
CA TYR A 95 -3.48 16.26 -9.29
C TYR A 95 -2.58 17.49 -9.40
N PRO A 96 -3.07 18.72 -9.27
CA PRO A 96 -2.20 19.87 -9.04
C PRO A 96 -1.37 19.68 -7.75
N LEU A 97 -0.24 20.37 -7.62
CA LEU A 97 0.58 20.40 -6.39
C LEU A 97 -0.09 21.29 -5.34
N LEU A 98 -1.28 20.88 -4.88
CA LEU A 98 -2.00 21.53 -3.80
C LEU A 98 -1.67 20.84 -2.47
N ALA A 99 -1.49 21.63 -1.42
CA ALA A 99 -1.33 21.14 -0.06
C ALA A 99 -2.72 20.87 0.58
N ASP A 100 -3.54 20.05 -0.08
CA ASP A 100 -4.96 19.83 0.27
C ASP A 100 -5.29 18.38 0.66
N GLY A 101 -4.31 17.48 0.71
CA GLY A 101 -4.52 16.07 1.08
C GLY A 101 -4.87 15.16 -0.09
N SER A 102 -5.16 15.69 -1.28
CA SER A 102 -5.60 14.90 -2.45
C SER A 102 -4.56 13.90 -2.97
N ARG A 103 -3.29 14.09 -2.59
CA ARG A 103 -2.15 13.25 -2.99
C ARG A 103 -1.74 12.22 -1.94
N GLN A 104 -2.38 12.23 -0.78
CA GLN A 104 -2.10 11.35 0.35
C GLN A 104 -3.31 10.46 0.60
N MET A 105 -3.16 9.15 0.41
CA MET A 105 -4.19 8.17 0.69
C MET A 105 -3.84 7.36 1.93
N PHE A 106 -4.82 7.18 2.82
CA PHE A 106 -4.68 6.28 3.96
C PHE A 106 -5.20 4.88 3.61
N ILE A 107 -4.41 3.87 3.98
CA ILE A 107 -4.77 2.46 3.91
C ILE A 107 -4.94 1.94 5.34
N LEU A 108 -6.20 1.74 5.73
CA LEU A 108 -6.58 1.37 7.09
C LEU A 108 -7.01 -0.10 7.16
N SER A 109 -6.73 -0.76 8.27
CA SER A 109 -7.24 -2.11 8.61
C SER A 109 -6.67 -2.56 9.94
N ASP A 110 -7.16 -3.66 10.50
CA ASP A 110 -6.58 -4.26 11.70
C ASP A 110 -5.22 -4.94 11.46
N ALA A 111 -4.60 -5.39 12.54
CA ALA A 111 -3.35 -6.15 12.50
C ALA A 111 -3.51 -7.43 11.66
N GLY A 112 -2.48 -7.78 10.89
CA GLY A 112 -2.46 -9.01 10.09
C GLY A 112 -3.24 -8.97 8.78
N MET A 113 -3.92 -7.86 8.44
CA MET A 113 -4.70 -7.73 7.19
C MET A 113 -3.86 -7.39 5.94
N GLY A 114 -2.53 -7.40 6.05
CA GLY A 114 -1.62 -7.31 4.90
C GLY A 114 -1.19 -5.90 4.47
N LYS A 115 -1.34 -4.86 5.31
CA LYS A 115 -0.87 -3.47 5.02
C LYS A 115 0.61 -3.40 4.62
N THR A 116 1.49 -3.90 5.48
CA THR A 116 2.94 -3.91 5.23
C THR A 116 3.26 -4.74 3.97
N SER A 117 2.66 -5.92 3.83
CA SER A 117 2.83 -6.80 2.66
C SER A 117 2.40 -6.11 1.36
N LEU A 118 1.29 -5.36 1.38
CA LEU A 118 0.82 -4.56 0.26
C LEU A 118 1.85 -3.50 -0.14
N LEU A 119 2.32 -2.69 0.81
CA LEU A 119 3.31 -1.63 0.52
C LEU A 119 4.64 -2.21 0.03
N MET A 120 5.13 -3.29 0.64
CA MET A 120 6.31 -4.01 0.14
C MET A 120 6.10 -4.51 -1.29
N MET A 121 4.94 -5.06 -1.62
CA MET A 121 4.66 -5.55 -2.97
C MET A 121 4.60 -4.43 -4.01
N ILE A 122 4.10 -3.25 -3.63
CA ILE A 122 4.15 -2.04 -4.47
C ILE A 122 5.59 -1.66 -4.76
N LYS A 123 6.46 -1.61 -3.73
CA LYS A 123 7.89 -1.33 -3.92
C LYS A 123 8.59 -2.40 -4.77
N LEU A 124 8.22 -3.68 -4.62
CA LEU A 124 8.74 -4.76 -5.47
C LEU A 124 8.37 -4.58 -6.95
N ASN A 125 7.18 -4.09 -7.27
CA ASN A 125 6.83 -3.79 -8.66
C ASN A 125 7.78 -2.74 -9.27
N GLN A 126 8.17 -1.72 -8.50
CA GLN A 126 9.16 -0.74 -8.91
C GLN A 126 10.56 -1.34 -9.09
N LEU A 127 11.07 -2.09 -8.10
CA LEU A 127 12.39 -2.72 -8.18
C LEU A 127 12.51 -3.75 -9.32
N MET A 128 11.40 -4.39 -9.66
CA MET A 128 11.33 -5.39 -10.73
C MET A 128 10.96 -4.81 -12.10
N ALA A 129 10.95 -3.47 -12.23
CA ALA A 129 10.67 -2.75 -13.48
C ALA A 129 9.29 -3.04 -14.09
N PHE A 130 8.30 -3.40 -13.26
CA PHE A 130 6.88 -3.46 -13.63
C PHE A 130 6.18 -2.12 -13.37
N TRP A 131 6.96 -1.05 -13.31
CA TRP A 131 6.55 0.30 -12.93
C TRP A 131 6.92 1.28 -14.05
N PRO A 132 6.15 2.36 -14.26
CA PRO A 132 6.41 3.34 -15.31
C PRO A 132 7.79 3.98 -15.15
N ARG A 133 8.51 4.16 -16.27
CA ARG A 133 9.83 4.81 -16.27
C ARG A 133 9.72 6.27 -15.84
N GLY A 134 10.78 6.76 -15.19
CA GLY A 134 10.86 8.14 -14.71
C GLY A 134 10.16 8.39 -13.38
N PHE A 135 9.55 7.36 -12.78
CA PHE A 135 8.99 7.43 -11.43
C PHE A 135 9.77 6.53 -10.47
N ASP A 136 10.05 7.04 -9.29
CA ASP A 136 10.66 6.28 -8.19
C ASP A 136 9.61 5.90 -7.14
N CYS A 137 9.99 5.01 -6.23
CA CYS A 137 9.17 4.61 -5.10
C CYS A 137 10.03 4.51 -3.84
N LEU A 138 9.67 5.25 -2.79
CA LEU A 138 10.34 5.18 -1.49
C LEU A 138 9.44 4.48 -0.48
N LEU A 139 9.94 3.44 0.20
CA LEU A 139 9.24 2.74 1.28
C LEU A 139 9.95 3.01 2.61
N LEU A 140 9.22 3.55 3.59
CA LEU A 140 9.71 3.84 4.93
C LEU A 140 8.77 3.23 5.97
N LYS A 141 9.36 2.67 7.03
CA LYS A 141 8.63 2.44 8.28
C LYS A 141 8.56 3.77 9.02
N ILE A 142 7.37 4.16 9.47
CA ILE A 142 7.22 5.43 10.19
C ILE A 142 7.95 5.32 11.54
N GLY A 143 8.71 6.37 11.87
CA GLY A 143 9.52 6.48 13.06
C GLY A 143 10.04 7.90 13.29
N ALA A 144 10.91 8.07 14.28
CA ALA A 144 11.35 9.39 14.74
C ALA A 144 12.03 10.23 13.65
N ASP A 145 12.76 9.60 12.74
CA ASP A 145 13.53 10.22 11.67
C ASP A 145 12.74 10.42 10.36
N THR A 146 11.50 9.89 10.26
CA THR A 146 10.72 9.92 9.01
C THR A 146 10.60 11.31 8.41
N LEU A 147 10.32 12.35 9.21
CA LEU A 147 10.19 13.72 8.68
C LEU A 147 11.50 14.22 8.06
N LYS A 148 12.63 13.95 8.72
CA LYS A 148 13.96 14.32 8.22
C LYS A 148 14.29 13.58 6.92
N THR A 149 14.01 12.28 6.88
CA THR A 149 14.22 11.45 5.68
C THR A 149 13.35 11.95 4.51
N VAL A 150 12.07 12.23 4.77
CA VAL A 150 11.12 12.76 3.79
C VAL A 150 11.52 14.15 3.29
N GLU A 151 12.01 15.01 4.18
CA GLU A 151 12.45 16.37 3.85
C GLU A 151 13.72 16.37 2.98
N SER A 152 14.69 15.52 3.31
CA SER A 152 15.97 15.43 2.59
C SER A 152 15.91 14.64 1.27
N HIS A 153 14.83 13.91 1.02
CA HIS A 153 14.70 13.08 -0.18
C HIS A 153 14.64 13.93 -1.47
N PRO A 154 15.48 13.64 -2.49
CA PRO A 154 15.47 14.34 -3.76
C PRO A 154 14.26 13.94 -4.65
N ASP A 155 13.99 14.71 -5.69
CA ASP A 155 13.01 14.37 -6.75
C ASP A 155 11.64 13.86 -6.27
N LYS A 156 11.10 14.50 -5.22
CA LYS A 156 9.81 14.13 -4.61
C LYS A 156 8.67 14.13 -5.63
N ALA A 157 8.68 15.08 -6.57
CA ALA A 157 7.64 15.24 -7.58
C ALA A 157 7.44 14.01 -8.48
N ASN A 158 8.48 13.19 -8.66
CA ASN A 158 8.44 11.93 -9.43
C ASN A 158 8.48 10.69 -8.53
N THR A 159 8.38 10.82 -7.21
CA THR A 159 8.48 9.72 -6.26
C THR A 159 7.12 9.41 -5.63
N VAL A 160 6.74 8.13 -5.64
CA VAL A 160 5.64 7.61 -4.82
C VAL A 160 6.19 7.20 -3.45
N LEU A 161 5.69 7.83 -2.39
CA LEU A 161 6.10 7.55 -1.02
C LEU A 161 5.14 6.56 -0.35
N LEU A 162 5.69 5.53 0.28
CA LEU A 162 4.97 4.52 1.04
C LEU A 162 5.43 4.65 2.50
N LEU A 163 4.52 5.04 3.37
CA LEU A 163 4.76 5.18 4.81
C LEU A 163 3.99 4.07 5.53
N ASP A 164 4.71 3.14 6.14
CA ASP A 164 4.11 1.99 6.81
C ASP A 164 4.05 2.17 8.33
N ALA A 165 3.02 1.60 8.95
CA ALA A 165 2.87 1.41 10.39
C ALA A 165 2.83 2.71 11.21
N LEU A 166 1.93 3.64 10.86
CA LEU A 166 1.70 4.86 11.64
C LEU A 166 1.32 4.52 13.09
N ASP A 167 0.61 3.42 13.31
CA ASP A 167 0.24 2.90 14.62
C ASP A 167 1.42 2.43 15.48
N GLU A 168 2.59 2.22 14.86
CA GLU A 168 3.82 1.86 15.54
C GLU A 168 4.77 3.06 15.73
N ASP A 169 4.36 4.28 15.33
CA ASP A 169 5.18 5.48 15.48
C ASP A 169 5.23 5.90 16.96
N PRO A 170 6.40 5.85 17.61
CA PRO A 170 6.53 6.27 19.00
C PRO A 170 6.21 7.76 19.21
N LEU A 171 6.34 8.59 18.17
CA LEU A 171 6.00 10.02 18.23
C LEU A 171 4.50 10.29 18.04
N ALA A 172 3.71 9.28 17.67
CA ALA A 172 2.26 9.40 17.57
C ALA A 172 1.54 9.09 18.89
N TRP A 173 2.23 8.53 19.89
CA TRP A 173 1.64 8.19 21.19
C TRP A 173 1.30 9.46 21.99
N GLY A 174 0.00 9.70 22.20
CA GLY A 174 -0.50 10.88 22.92
C GLY A 174 -0.61 12.15 22.07
N GLY A 175 -0.35 12.08 20.76
CA GLY A 175 -0.37 13.22 19.84
C GLY A 175 -0.53 12.81 18.37
N THR A 176 -1.39 11.82 18.11
CA THR A 176 -1.51 11.18 16.79
C THR A 176 -1.94 12.18 15.71
N LYS A 177 -2.86 13.09 16.03
CA LYS A 177 -3.36 14.09 15.08
C LYS A 177 -2.25 15.05 14.64
N GLU A 178 -1.49 15.57 15.60
CA GLU A 178 -0.36 16.47 15.35
C GLU A 178 0.70 15.77 14.50
N ARG A 179 0.98 14.50 14.81
CA ARG A 179 1.94 13.70 14.06
C ARG A 179 1.50 13.46 12.63
N VAL A 180 0.23 13.12 12.40
CA VAL A 180 -0.33 12.96 11.05
C VAL A 180 -0.27 14.28 10.28
N LEU A 181 -0.65 15.41 10.89
CA LEU A 181 -0.57 16.72 10.24
C LEU A 181 0.86 17.08 9.83
N ALA A 182 1.86 16.74 10.65
CA ALA A 182 3.26 16.93 10.31
C ALA A 182 3.70 16.06 9.11
N LEU A 183 3.27 14.80 9.07
CA LEU A 183 3.52 13.89 7.94
C LEU A 183 2.84 14.40 6.65
N LEU A 184 1.58 14.84 6.73
CA LEU A 184 0.86 15.40 5.59
C LEU A 184 1.57 16.64 5.04
N ALA A 185 1.99 17.56 5.90
CA ALA A 185 2.73 18.76 5.51
C ALA A 185 4.07 18.42 4.81
N ALA A 186 4.87 17.53 5.41
CA ALA A 186 6.19 17.16 4.89
C ALA A 186 6.14 16.42 3.54
N THR A 187 5.01 15.77 3.24
CA THR A 187 4.86 14.91 2.06
C THR A 187 4.09 15.57 0.90
N THR A 188 3.70 16.85 1.02
CA THR A 188 2.96 17.61 -0.01
C THR A 188 3.61 17.63 -1.40
N HIS A 189 4.95 17.59 -1.45
CA HIS A 189 5.70 17.65 -2.70
C HIS A 189 5.92 16.30 -3.39
N TYR A 190 5.43 15.20 -2.82
CA TYR A 190 5.53 13.89 -3.45
C TYR A 190 4.52 13.73 -4.60
N ARG A 191 4.84 12.85 -5.56
CA ARG A 191 3.89 12.48 -6.63
C ARG A 191 2.58 11.98 -6.03
N ARG A 192 2.72 11.01 -5.12
CA ARG A 192 1.66 10.36 -4.33
C ARG A 192 2.25 9.81 -3.05
N VAL A 193 1.39 9.67 -2.03
CA VAL A 193 1.75 9.11 -0.73
C VAL A 193 0.70 8.10 -0.32
N LEU A 194 1.12 6.91 0.08
CA LEU A 194 0.30 5.94 0.78
C LEU A 194 0.74 5.88 2.24
N ILE A 195 -0.20 5.97 3.17
CA ILE A 195 0.08 5.92 4.61
C ILE A 195 -0.73 4.78 5.20
N SER A 196 -0.06 3.78 5.78
CA SER A 196 -0.73 2.64 6.41
C SER A 196 -0.91 2.86 7.92
N CYS A 197 -2.05 2.44 8.45
CA CYS A 197 -2.34 2.53 9.89
C CYS A 197 -3.36 1.47 10.32
N ARG A 198 -3.39 1.16 11.61
CA ARG A 198 -4.51 0.49 12.27
C ARG A 198 -5.73 1.39 12.36
N THR A 199 -6.92 0.87 12.04
CA THR A 199 -8.15 1.66 12.03
C THR A 199 -8.44 2.31 13.38
N GLN A 200 -8.30 1.56 14.48
CA GLN A 200 -8.50 2.00 15.86
C GLN A 200 -7.45 2.99 16.38
N PHE A 201 -6.30 3.09 15.70
CA PHE A 201 -5.26 4.06 16.05
C PHE A 201 -5.41 5.36 15.25
N PHE A 202 -6.18 5.32 14.17
CA PHE A 202 -6.39 6.49 13.33
C PHE A 202 -7.19 7.55 14.09
N PRO A 203 -6.74 8.82 14.11
CA PRO A 203 -7.37 9.83 14.94
C PRO A 203 -8.78 10.14 14.43
N ASP A 204 -9.67 10.55 15.33
CA ASP A 204 -11.01 11.01 14.97
C ASP A 204 -10.92 12.10 13.89
N THR A 205 -11.58 11.85 12.77
CA THR A 205 -11.58 12.77 11.63
C THR A 205 -12.93 13.44 11.49
N GLU A 206 -12.89 14.68 11.03
CA GLU A 206 -14.12 15.35 10.63
C GLU A 206 -14.59 14.71 9.32
N PRO A 207 -15.91 14.42 9.18
CA PRO A 207 -16.46 14.00 7.90
C PRO A 207 -16.06 15.02 6.81
N ASP A 208 -15.80 14.53 5.61
CA ASP A 208 -15.62 15.40 4.46
C ASP A 208 -16.81 16.37 4.36
N PRO A 209 -16.60 17.67 4.05
CA PRO A 209 -17.70 18.65 3.97
C PRO A 209 -18.82 18.28 2.99
N PHE A 210 -18.55 17.38 2.04
CA PHE A 210 -19.52 16.86 1.09
C PHE A 210 -20.08 15.48 1.47
N GLY A 211 -19.82 15.02 2.70
CA GLY A 211 -20.31 13.75 3.23
C GLY A 211 -19.80 12.51 2.50
N ARG A 212 -18.64 12.60 1.84
CA ARG A 212 -18.09 11.48 1.07
C ARG A 212 -17.42 10.48 2.02
N PRO A 213 -17.91 9.24 2.15
CA PRO A 213 -17.35 8.24 3.07
C PRO A 213 -15.93 7.81 2.69
N THR A 214 -15.50 8.10 1.46
CA THR A 214 -14.18 7.75 0.91
C THR A 214 -13.07 8.73 1.28
N ARG A 215 -13.38 9.76 2.08
CA ARG A 215 -12.44 10.83 2.42
C ARG A 215 -12.55 11.22 3.88
N VAL A 216 -11.41 11.55 4.46
CA VAL A 216 -11.32 12.06 5.83
C VAL A 216 -10.70 13.44 5.82
N ARG A 217 -11.18 14.33 6.71
CA ARG A 217 -10.63 15.66 6.87
C ARG A 217 -9.83 15.78 8.16
N MET A 218 -8.60 16.30 8.02
CA MET A 218 -7.68 16.60 9.12
C MET A 218 -7.09 17.99 8.92
N GLY A 219 -7.59 18.97 9.68
CA GLY A 219 -7.23 20.37 9.46
C GLY A 219 -7.62 20.81 8.05
N ASN A 220 -6.63 21.24 7.25
CA ASN A 220 -6.83 21.68 5.87
C ASN A 220 -6.64 20.56 4.83
N TYR A 221 -6.38 19.33 5.27
CA TYR A 221 -6.17 18.19 4.40
C TYR A 221 -7.42 17.33 4.30
N THR A 222 -7.86 17.04 3.09
CA THR A 222 -8.90 16.07 2.77
C THR A 222 -8.28 14.91 2.00
N CYS A 223 -8.08 13.78 2.68
CA CYS A 223 -7.36 12.63 2.17
C CYS A 223 -8.31 11.50 1.79
N PRO A 224 -8.12 10.83 0.64
CA PRO A 224 -8.77 9.56 0.36
C PRO A 224 -8.43 8.50 1.41
N VAL A 225 -9.40 7.66 1.75
CA VAL A 225 -9.21 6.52 2.66
C VAL A 225 -9.74 5.25 2.01
N LYS A 226 -9.01 4.15 2.21
CA LYS A 226 -9.45 2.79 1.86
C LYS A 226 -9.21 1.86 3.01
N PHE A 227 -10.18 0.99 3.27
CA PHE A 227 -10.07 -0.07 4.27
C PHE A 227 -9.76 -1.38 3.58
N LEU A 228 -8.75 -2.13 4.04
CA LEU A 228 -8.57 -3.51 3.57
C LEU A 228 -9.68 -4.39 4.14
N SER A 229 -10.21 -5.27 3.31
CA SER A 229 -11.20 -6.27 3.71
C SER A 229 -10.50 -7.54 4.21
N LEU A 230 -11.19 -8.31 5.05
CA LEU A 230 -10.75 -9.67 5.39
C LEU A 230 -10.66 -10.52 4.12
N PHE A 231 -9.69 -11.43 4.11
CA PHE A 231 -9.54 -12.38 3.02
C PHE A 231 -10.77 -13.28 2.92
N ASP A 232 -11.26 -13.46 1.69
CA ASP A 232 -12.23 -14.50 1.39
C ASP A 232 -11.57 -15.88 1.27
N ASP A 233 -12.39 -16.93 1.20
CA ASP A 233 -11.91 -18.32 1.12
C ASP A 233 -11.01 -18.56 -0.11
N GLY A 234 -11.26 -17.84 -1.22
CA GLY A 234 -10.44 -17.92 -2.42
C GLY A 234 -9.05 -17.32 -2.19
N GLN A 235 -8.97 -16.18 -1.52
CA GLN A 235 -7.72 -15.53 -1.12
C GLN A 235 -6.94 -16.39 -0.10
N VAL A 236 -7.62 -16.98 0.87
CA VAL A 236 -7.00 -17.91 1.83
C VAL A 236 -6.46 -19.16 1.11
N ALA A 237 -7.25 -19.76 0.23
CA ALA A 237 -6.80 -20.91 -0.57
C ALA A 237 -5.60 -20.55 -1.45
N GLY A 238 -5.59 -19.36 -2.04
CA GLY A 238 -4.46 -18.82 -2.81
C GLY A 238 -3.19 -18.69 -1.98
N TYR A 239 -3.31 -18.18 -0.75
CA TYR A 239 -2.17 -18.03 0.18
C TYR A 239 -1.58 -19.39 0.55
N LEU A 240 -2.43 -20.36 0.88
CA LEU A 240 -2.01 -21.73 1.22
C LEU A 240 -1.39 -22.48 0.03
N ALA A 241 -1.83 -22.19 -1.20
CA ALA A 241 -1.25 -22.75 -2.40
C ALA A 241 0.11 -22.09 -2.74
N GLY A 242 0.22 -20.78 -2.53
CA GLY A 242 1.33 -19.95 -3.00
C GLY A 242 1.29 -19.71 -4.52
N VAL A 243 1.92 -18.63 -4.97
CA VAL A 243 1.88 -18.13 -6.36
C VAL A 243 2.54 -19.09 -7.37
N THR A 244 3.39 -20.00 -6.89
CA THR A 244 4.18 -20.93 -7.73
C THR A 244 3.56 -22.32 -7.89
N ARG A 245 2.48 -22.65 -7.17
CA ARG A 245 1.78 -23.92 -7.39
C ARG A 245 0.67 -23.74 -8.43
N PRO A 246 0.63 -24.55 -9.51
CA PRO A 246 -0.54 -24.56 -10.37
C PRO A 246 -1.77 -25.00 -9.55
N PRO A 247 -2.97 -24.48 -9.86
CA PRO A 247 -4.18 -24.88 -9.15
C PRO A 247 -4.35 -26.39 -9.29
N ARG A 248 -4.44 -27.10 -8.15
CA ARG A 248 -4.87 -28.49 -8.16
C ARG A 248 -6.28 -28.49 -8.74
N ARG A 249 -6.46 -29.07 -9.92
CA ARG A 249 -7.80 -29.42 -10.41
C ARG A 249 -8.41 -30.29 -9.33
N LEU A 250 -9.41 -29.77 -8.61
CA LEU A 250 -10.34 -30.60 -7.87
C LEU A 250 -11.04 -31.45 -8.93
N SER A 251 -10.56 -32.68 -9.12
CA SER A 251 -11.30 -33.70 -9.84
C SER A 251 -12.55 -33.98 -9.02
N ASN A 252 -13.66 -33.37 -9.40
CA ASN A 252 -14.98 -33.87 -9.03
C ASN A 252 -15.15 -35.25 -9.67
N GLN A 253 -14.70 -36.28 -8.96
CA GLN A 253 -15.23 -37.63 -9.08
C GLN A 253 -16.19 -37.81 -7.91
N TRP A 254 -17.45 -37.48 -8.16
CA TRP A 254 -18.55 -38.02 -7.38
C TRP A 254 -18.98 -39.32 -8.06
N TYR A 255 -18.86 -40.42 -7.31
CA TYR A 255 -19.51 -41.70 -7.61
C TYR A 255 -21.02 -41.57 -7.44
#